data_AF-A0A413TKY5-F1
#
_entry.id   AF-A0A413TKY5-F1
#
_cell.length_a   1.000
_cell.length_b   1.000
_cell.length_c   1.000
_cell.angle_alpha   90.00
_cell.angle_beta   90.00
_cell.angle_gamma   90.00
#
_symmetry.space_group_name_H-M   'P 1'
#
loop_
_entity.id
_entity.type
_entity.pdbx_description
1 polymer ?
#
loop_
_entity_poly.entity_id
_entity_poly.type
_entity_poly.pdbx_seq_one_letter_code
_entity_poly.pdbx_strand_id
1 'polypeptide(L)'
;MGVRTANVQPGNIGETLTGLAEVIHGRRDASPQESYTARLLTDVEDELLKKLAEEASEVIMACKDNDHDHIRYEAGDLVYHLLVTLERYGITLDELAGELNARRH
;
A
#
# COMPACT_ATOMS: atom_id res chain seq x y z
N MET A 1 -13.37 2.17 -7.68
CA MET A 1 -13.28 3.63 -7.52
C MET A 1 -13.71 4.09 -6.14
N GLY A 2 -12.75 4.06 -5.22
CA GLY A 2 -12.88 4.58 -3.86
C GLY A 2 -13.10 6.09 -3.81
N VAL A 3 -13.39 6.59 -2.61
CA VAL A 3 -13.60 8.02 -2.36
C VAL A 3 -12.25 8.70 -2.25
N ARG A 4 -12.02 9.72 -3.08
CA ARG A 4 -10.78 10.52 -3.08
C ARG A 4 -10.47 11.07 -1.68
N THR A 5 -9.21 10.96 -1.26
CA THR A 5 -8.76 11.50 0.03
C THR A 5 -8.81 13.04 0.01
N ALA A 6 -9.60 13.63 0.91
CA ALA A 6 -9.64 15.08 1.11
C ALA A 6 -8.40 15.57 1.87
N ASN A 7 -8.00 16.83 1.63
CA ASN A 7 -6.96 17.55 2.39
C ASN A 7 -5.54 16.96 2.34
N VAL A 8 -5.15 16.26 1.27
CA VAL A 8 -3.79 15.71 1.16
C VAL A 8 -2.74 16.82 1.11
N GLN A 9 -1.71 16.69 1.92
CA GLN A 9 -0.58 17.61 2.01
C GLN A 9 0.70 16.96 1.48
N PRO A 10 1.68 17.75 0.99
CA PRO A 10 3.02 17.25 0.73
C PRO A 10 3.65 16.63 1.99
N GLY A 11 4.50 15.62 1.80
CA GLY A 11 5.18 14.93 2.91
C GLY A 11 6.52 14.33 2.47
N ASN A 12 7.30 13.88 3.46
CA ASN A 12 8.54 13.13 3.23
C ASN A 12 8.20 11.66 2.98
N ILE A 13 8.50 11.15 1.78
CA ILE A 13 8.14 9.78 1.41
C ILE A 13 8.83 8.73 2.28
N GLY A 14 10.06 8.97 2.73
CA GLY A 14 10.78 8.05 3.61
C GLY A 14 10.09 7.92 4.97
N GLU A 15 9.87 9.06 5.65
CA GLU A 15 9.16 9.09 6.94
C GLU A 15 7.74 8.51 6.83
N THR A 16 7.04 8.80 5.74
CA THR A 16 5.68 8.31 5.49
C THR A 16 5.65 6.79 5.33
N LEU A 17 6.56 6.21 4.54
CA LEU A 17 6.63 4.76 4.34
C LEU A 17 7.05 4.04 5.62
N THR A 18 8.02 4.59 6.36
CA THR A 18 8.43 4.04 7.66
C THR A 18 7.26 4.02 8.64
N GLY A 19 6.59 5.16 8.85
CA GLY A 19 5.45 5.23 9.78
C GLY A 19 4.27 4.36 9.34
N LEU A 20 4.02 4.24 8.03
CA LEU A 20 2.97 3.36 7.52
C LEU A 20 3.30 1.88 7.75
N ALA A 21 4.55 1.46 7.52
CA ALA A 21 5.01 0.11 7.78
C ALA A 21 4.89 -0.25 9.27
N GLU A 22 5.26 0.67 10.18
CA GLU A 22 5.07 0.49 11.63
C GLU A 22 3.61 0.32 12.02
N VAL A 23 2.71 1.13 11.45
CA VAL A 23 1.26 1.00 11.67
C VAL A 23 0.73 -0.34 11.16
N ILE A 24 1.18 -0.78 9.98
CA ILE A 24 0.79 -2.07 9.40
C ILE A 24 1.29 -3.22 10.29
N HIS A 25 2.55 -3.17 10.73
CA HIS A 25 3.14 -4.16 11.63
C HIS A 25 2.37 -4.27 12.95
N GLY A 26 2.09 -3.13 13.58
CA GLY A 26 1.33 -3.06 14.84
C GLY A 26 -0.12 -3.57 14.72
N ARG A 27 -0.64 -3.75 13.50
CA ARG A 27 -1.98 -4.31 13.25
C ARG A 27 -2.00 -5.83 13.13
N ARG A 28 -0.86 -6.54 13.18
CA ARG A 28 -0.85 -8.02 13.20
C ARG A 28 -1.63 -8.61 14.37
N ASP A 29 -1.52 -7.99 15.54
CA ASP A 29 -2.16 -8.46 16.77
C ASP A 29 -3.54 -7.81 17.01
N ALA A 30 -3.97 -6.91 16.12
CA ALA A 30 -5.27 -6.26 16.23
C ALA A 30 -6.39 -7.21 15.82
N SER A 31 -7.60 -7.00 16.39
CA SER A 31 -8.77 -7.80 16.00
C SER A 31 -9.10 -7.61 14.51
N PRO A 32 -9.20 -8.70 13.71
CA PRO A 32 -9.64 -8.61 12.32
C PRO A 32 -11.07 -8.05 12.17
N GLN A 33 -11.91 -8.15 13.20
CA GLN A 33 -13.25 -7.56 13.14
C GLN A 33 -13.20 -6.02 13.14
N GLU A 34 -12.18 -5.44 13.76
CA GLU A 34 -12.06 -4.01 14.02
C GLU A 34 -11.05 -3.30 13.10
N SER A 35 -10.09 -4.05 12.53
CA SER A 35 -9.02 -3.50 11.69
C SER A 35 -9.03 -4.09 10.29
N TYR A 36 -9.19 -3.22 9.29
CA TYR A 36 -9.10 -3.61 7.88
C TYR A 36 -7.75 -4.26 7.53
N THR A 37 -6.64 -3.69 8.03
CA THR A 37 -5.31 -4.26 7.80
C THR A 37 -5.15 -5.60 8.49
N ALA A 38 -5.69 -5.76 9.71
CA ALA A 38 -5.64 -7.04 10.40
C ALA A 38 -6.35 -8.12 9.59
N ARG A 39 -7.51 -7.81 8.98
CA ARG A 39 -8.17 -8.73 8.03
C ARG A 39 -7.25 -9.09 6.89
N LEU A 40 -6.69 -8.12 6.18
CA LEU A 40 -5.81 -8.41 5.04
C LEU A 40 -4.59 -9.28 5.42
N LEU A 41 -4.09 -9.12 6.64
CA LEU A 41 -2.96 -9.90 7.16
C LEU A 41 -3.37 -11.33 7.57
N THR A 42 -4.58 -11.53 8.12
CA THR A 42 -5.01 -12.84 8.68
C THR A 42 -5.95 -13.65 7.79
N ASP A 43 -6.66 -13.00 6.86
CA ASP A 43 -7.69 -13.60 6.02
C ASP A 43 -7.07 -14.36 4.82
N VAL A 44 -7.92 -14.91 3.96
CA VAL A 44 -7.51 -15.65 2.76
C VAL A 44 -6.59 -14.78 1.88
N GLU A 45 -5.46 -15.36 1.49
CA GLU A 45 -4.43 -14.69 0.69
C GLU A 45 -4.97 -14.06 -0.59
N ASP A 46 -5.89 -14.76 -1.26
CA ASP A 46 -6.49 -14.34 -2.52
C ASP A 46 -7.16 -12.96 -2.42
N GLU A 47 -7.77 -12.59 -1.28
CA GLU A 47 -8.41 -11.28 -1.12
C GLU A 47 -7.39 -10.14 -1.08
N LEU A 48 -6.23 -10.37 -0.46
CA LEU A 48 -5.12 -9.42 -0.47
C LEU A 48 -4.52 -9.27 -1.88
N LEU A 49 -4.24 -10.39 -2.55
CA LEU A 49 -3.66 -10.37 -3.89
C LEU A 49 -4.62 -9.78 -4.93
N LYS A 50 -5.93 -10.02 -4.78
CA LYS A 50 -6.97 -9.41 -5.59
C LYS A 50 -6.98 -7.90 -5.46
N LYS A 51 -6.86 -7.36 -4.23
CA LYS A 51 -6.72 -5.91 -4.02
C LYS A 51 -5.45 -5.36 -4.68
N LEU A 52 -4.31 -6.02 -4.51
CA LEU A 52 -3.08 -5.59 -5.17
C LEU A 52 -3.23 -5.51 -6.70
N ALA A 53 -3.89 -6.50 -7.32
CA ALA A 53 -4.15 -6.52 -8.76
C ALA A 53 -5.19 -5.48 -9.21
N GLU A 54 -6.22 -5.24 -8.39
CA GLU A 54 -7.22 -4.18 -8.61
C GLU A 54 -6.56 -2.81 -8.66
N GLU A 55 -5.76 -2.46 -7.64
CA GLU A 55 -5.11 -1.14 -7.57
C GLU A 55 -4.09 -0.92 -8.68
N ALA A 56 -3.33 -1.95 -9.05
CA ALA A 56 -2.43 -1.88 -10.19
C ALA A 56 -3.19 -1.56 -11.49
N SER A 57 -4.38 -2.13 -11.65
CA SER A 57 -5.24 -1.88 -12.82
C SER A 57 -5.87 -0.48 -12.76
N GLU A 58 -6.31 -0.02 -11.60
CA GLU A 58 -6.88 1.32 -11.42
C GLU A 58 -5.84 2.42 -11.68
N VAL A 59 -4.56 2.25 -11.28
CA VAL A 59 -3.46 3.16 -11.65
C VAL A 59 -3.30 3.25 -13.18
N ILE A 60 -3.30 2.11 -13.88
CA ILE A 60 -3.18 2.07 -15.35
C ILE A 60 -4.33 2.84 -16.01
N MET A 61 -5.55 2.65 -15.52
CA MET A 61 -6.74 3.32 -16.05
C MET A 61 -6.68 4.83 -15.79
N ALA A 62 -6.34 5.25 -14.57
CA ALA A 62 -6.19 6.67 -14.22
C ALA A 62 -5.11 7.36 -15.10
N CYS A 63 -4.02 6.67 -15.40
CA CYS A 63 -2.99 7.15 -16.33
C CYS A 63 -3.53 7.35 -17.75
N LYS A 64 -4.31 6.38 -18.27
CA LYS A 64 -4.93 6.49 -19.59
C LYS A 64 -5.90 7.66 -19.69
N ASP A 65 -6.59 7.97 -18.60
CA ASP A 65 -7.55 9.06 -18.53
C ASP A 65 -6.89 10.43 -18.25
N ASN A 66 -5.56 10.46 -18.01
CA ASN A 66 -4.80 11.64 -17.60
C ASN A 66 -5.37 12.34 -16.35
N ASP A 67 -6.02 11.57 -15.45
CA ASP A 67 -6.57 12.11 -14.21
C ASP A 67 -5.50 12.11 -13.12
N HIS A 68 -4.79 13.23 -13.00
CA HIS A 68 -3.70 13.39 -12.03
C HIS A 68 -4.10 13.07 -10.58
N ASP A 69 -5.29 13.48 -10.16
CA ASP A 69 -5.75 13.24 -8.78
C ASP A 69 -6.06 11.77 -8.54
N HIS A 70 -6.62 11.11 -9.56
CA HIS A 70 -6.92 9.69 -9.49
C HIS A 70 -5.64 8.84 -9.54
N ILE A 71 -4.66 9.21 -10.38
CA ILE A 71 -3.33 8.58 -10.40
C ILE A 71 -2.71 8.63 -9.00
N ARG A 72 -2.70 9.80 -8.37
CA ARG A 72 -2.16 9.97 -7.01
C ARG A 72 -2.88 9.09 -6.00
N TYR A 73 -4.20 9.00 -6.09
CA TYR A 73 -5.03 8.23 -5.17
C TYR A 73 -4.76 6.72 -5.29
N GLU A 74 -4.86 6.14 -6.49
CA GLU A 74 -4.68 4.70 -6.69
C GLU A 74 -3.21 4.27 -6.53
N ALA A 75 -2.24 5.16 -6.83
CA ALA A 75 -0.84 4.87 -6.52
C ALA A 75 -0.60 4.76 -5.00
N GLY A 76 -1.33 5.56 -4.20
CA GLY A 76 -1.31 5.45 -2.75
C GLY A 76 -1.89 4.12 -2.27
N ASP A 77 -3.03 3.70 -2.83
CA ASP A 77 -3.67 2.44 -2.43
C ASP A 77 -2.84 1.22 -2.87
N LEU A 78 -2.27 1.26 -4.07
CA LEU A 78 -1.31 0.26 -4.56
C LEU A 78 -0.12 0.10 -3.61
N VAL A 79 0.50 1.22 -3.19
CA VAL A 79 1.64 1.18 -2.26
C VAL A 79 1.21 0.62 -0.90
N TYR A 80 0.05 1.02 -0.38
CA TYR A 80 -0.47 0.47 0.86
C TYR A 80 -0.66 -1.06 0.78
N HIS A 81 -1.35 -1.55 -0.27
CA HIS A 81 -1.58 -2.96 -0.47
C HIS A 81 -0.28 -3.76 -0.72
N LEU A 82 0.71 -3.16 -1.38
CA LEU A 82 2.04 -3.73 -1.50
C LEU A 82 2.71 -3.88 -0.12
N LEU A 83 2.71 -2.85 0.73
CA LEU A 83 3.30 -2.93 2.07
C LEU A 83 2.61 -3.98 2.96
N VAL A 84 1.28 -4.09 2.90
CA VAL A 84 0.55 -5.15 3.61
C VAL A 84 0.93 -6.54 3.09
N THR A 85 1.16 -6.68 1.79
CA THR A 85 1.64 -7.92 1.17
C THR A 85 3.04 -8.28 1.65
N LEU A 86 3.98 -7.33 1.60
CA LEU A 86 5.34 -7.54 2.10
C LEU A 86 5.33 -7.93 3.58
N GLU A 87 4.52 -7.27 4.39
CA GLU A 87 4.35 -7.61 5.81
C GLU A 87 3.85 -9.05 5.98
N ARG A 88 2.80 -9.47 5.25
CA ARG A 88 2.29 -10.85 5.31
C ARG A 88 3.38 -11.88 5.01
N TYR A 89 4.26 -11.59 4.05
CA TYR A 89 5.36 -12.45 3.63
C TYR A 89 6.67 -12.27 4.42
N GLY A 90 6.71 -11.36 5.39
CA GLY A 90 7.88 -11.12 6.23
C GLY A 90 9.02 -10.39 5.51
N ILE A 91 8.74 -9.67 4.42
CA ILE A 91 9.72 -8.84 3.72
C ILE A 91 9.73 -7.45 4.35
N THR A 92 10.87 -7.06 4.89
CA THR A 92 11.01 -5.77 5.57
C THR A 92 11.12 -4.59 4.61
N LEU A 93 10.80 -3.37 5.09
CA LEU A 93 11.02 -2.15 4.30
C LEU A 93 12.51 -1.94 3.98
N ASP A 94 13.42 -2.39 4.86
CA ASP A 94 14.86 -2.35 4.63
C ASP A 94 15.29 -3.26 3.48
N GLU A 95 14.74 -4.48 3.41
CA GLU A 95 14.97 -5.39 2.28
C GLU A 95 14.47 -4.79 0.96
N LEU A 96 13.24 -4.23 0.94
CA LEU A 96 12.71 -3.54 -0.24
C LEU A 96 13.59 -2.34 -0.62
N ALA A 97 14.04 -1.54 0.36
CA ALA A 97 14.93 -0.42 0.12
C ALA A 97 16.27 -0.87 -0.46
N GLY A 98 16.81 -2.02 -0.03
CA GLY A 98 17.99 -2.63 -0.63
C GLY A 98 17.81 -2.92 -2.12
N GLU A 99 16.69 -3.55 -2.50
CA GLU A 99 16.33 -3.84 -3.90
C GLU A 99 16.10 -2.54 -4.71
N LEU A 100 15.48 -1.51 -4.14
CA LEU A 100 15.29 -0.24 -4.83
C LEU A 100 16.60 0.55 -4.97
N ASN A 101 17.46 0.51 -3.96
CA ASN A 101 18.81 1.06 -4.03
C ASN A 101 19.59 0.40 -5.15
N ALA A 102 19.35 -0.90 -5.42
CA ALA A 102 19.94 -1.65 -6.53
C ALA A 102 19.67 -1.05 -7.93
N ARG A 103 18.65 -0.21 -8.04
CA ARG A 103 18.19 0.41 -9.30
C ARG A 103 18.61 1.88 -9.44
N ARG A 104 19.18 2.46 -8.37
CA ARG A 104 19.59 3.86 -8.31
C ARG A 104 21.04 4.07 -8.80
N HIS A 105 21.78 2.99 -9.01
CA HIS A 105 23.16 3.05 -9.48
C HIS A 105 23.26 3.56 -10.92
#